data_AF-K2PT93-F1
#
_entry.id   AF-K2PT93-F1
#
_cell.length_a   1.000
_cell.length_b   1.000
_cell.length_c   1.000
_cell.angle_alpha   90.00
_cell.angle_beta   90.00
_cell.angle_gamma   90.00
#
_symmetry.space_group_name_H-M   'P 1'
#
loop_
_entity.id
_entity.type
_entity.pdbx_description
1 polymer ?
#
loop_
_entity_poly.entity_id
_entity_poly.type
_entity_poly.pdbx_seq_one_letter_code
_entity_poly.pdbx_strand_id
1 'polypeptide(L)'
;MGHAFFHTRGMFRVAAFAASLLAMPTVTLADVGIEVVMNQAKIVKLSRPADTIVIGNPEIADAAVQDATTIVLTGKGFGVTNMVVLDLEGQPIVDEQVTVSRQAVQSVRIYRRANIQTLSCTPYCESAYKTDAERTSETEMNANQ
;
A
#
# COMPACT_ATOMS: atom_id res chain seq x y z
N MET A 1 -52.29 -60.24 43.97
CA MET A 1 -51.76 -61.50 43.42
C MET A 1 -52.20 -61.59 41.98
N GLY A 2 -51.26 -61.49 41.03
CA GLY A 2 -51.56 -61.59 39.60
C GLY A 2 -50.47 -60.98 38.73
N HIS A 3 -49.66 -61.88 38.16
CA HIS A 3 -48.90 -61.78 36.90
C HIS A 3 -47.74 -60.75 36.84
N ALA A 4 -46.46 -61.14 36.89
CA ALA A 4 -45.69 -61.98 35.96
C ALA A 4 -45.26 -61.27 34.66
N PHE A 5 -43.94 -61.02 34.62
CA PHE A 5 -43.02 -61.26 33.49
C PHE A 5 -42.86 -60.25 32.33
N PHE A 6 -41.59 -60.16 31.91
CA PHE A 6 -41.01 -59.65 30.65
C PHE A 6 -40.92 -58.11 30.51
N HIS A 7 -39.88 -57.47 29.95
CA HIS A 7 -38.83 -57.82 28.98
C HIS A 7 -37.71 -56.75 29.13
N THR A 8 -36.45 -57.09 29.34
CA THR A 8 -35.32 -56.92 28.39
C THR A 8 -35.31 -55.70 27.43
N ARG A 9 -34.13 -55.03 27.40
CA ARG A 9 -33.50 -54.20 26.33
C ARG A 9 -33.95 -52.74 26.17
N GLY A 10 -32.96 -51.85 26.06
CA GLY A 10 -33.20 -50.53 25.47
C GLY A 10 -32.14 -49.47 25.77
N MET A 11 -30.91 -49.71 25.33
CA MET A 11 -29.86 -48.70 25.30
C MET A 11 -30.20 -47.68 24.20
N PHE A 12 -30.61 -46.46 24.54
CA PHE A 12 -30.64 -45.33 23.61
C PHE A 12 -30.14 -44.08 24.34
N ARG A 13 -28.82 -43.86 24.25
CA ARG A 13 -28.22 -42.56 24.57
C ARG A 13 -28.68 -41.57 23.50
N VAL A 14 -29.55 -40.64 23.88
CA VAL A 14 -29.91 -39.48 23.06
C VAL A 14 -28.64 -38.65 22.87
N ALA A 15 -28.12 -38.66 21.65
CA ALA A 15 -26.99 -37.85 21.25
C ALA A 15 -27.42 -36.37 21.19
N ALA A 16 -26.83 -35.55 22.04
CA ALA A 16 -26.95 -34.10 21.97
C ALA A 16 -26.19 -33.59 20.74
N PHE A 17 -26.92 -33.23 19.69
CA PHE A 17 -26.38 -32.46 18.56
C PHE A 17 -26.18 -31.01 19.02
N ALA A 18 -24.97 -30.69 19.48
CA ALA A 18 -24.56 -29.34 19.81
C ALA A 18 -24.44 -28.52 18.50
N ALA A 19 -25.21 -27.43 18.43
CA ALA A 19 -25.20 -26.48 17.33
C ALA A 19 -23.82 -25.82 17.19
N SER A 20 -23.09 -26.16 16.13
CA SER A 20 -21.85 -25.48 15.75
C SER A 20 -22.20 -24.13 15.11
N LEU A 21 -22.01 -23.03 15.85
CA LEU A 21 -22.03 -21.68 15.30
C LEU A 21 -20.93 -21.55 14.24
N LEU A 22 -21.31 -21.19 13.01
CA LEU A 22 -20.42 -20.79 11.93
C LEU A 22 -19.72 -19.48 12.31
N ALA A 23 -18.49 -19.57 12.79
CA ALA A 23 -17.59 -18.42 12.89
C ALA A 23 -17.17 -18.02 11.47
N MET A 24 -17.72 -16.92 10.95
CA MET A 24 -17.23 -16.35 9.70
C MET A 24 -15.93 -15.57 9.96
N PRO A 25 -14.86 -15.80 9.18
CA PRO A 25 -13.64 -15.03 9.32
C PRO A 25 -13.90 -13.58 8.89
N THR A 26 -13.63 -12.63 9.77
CA THR A 26 -13.60 -11.21 9.44
C THR A 26 -12.35 -10.93 8.63
N VAL A 27 -12.51 -10.56 7.35
CA VAL A 27 -11.42 -10.01 6.55
C VAL A 27 -11.15 -8.59 7.06
N THR A 28 -10.05 -8.41 7.77
CA THR A 28 -9.53 -7.09 8.11
C THR A 28 -8.84 -6.52 6.87
N LEU A 29 -9.41 -5.46 6.29
CA LEU A 29 -8.68 -4.61 5.33
C LEU A 29 -7.51 -4.00 6.11
N ALA A 30 -6.28 -4.42 5.78
CA ALA A 30 -5.09 -3.78 6.30
C ALA A 30 -5.12 -2.30 5.93
N ASP A 31 -4.65 -1.44 6.83
CA ASP A 31 -4.53 -0.01 6.59
C ASP A 31 -3.62 0.20 5.38
N VAL A 32 -4.21 0.69 4.29
CA VAL A 32 -3.50 0.86 3.03
C VAL A 32 -2.86 2.24 3.11
N GLY A 33 -1.54 2.25 3.35
CA GLY A 33 -0.74 3.48 3.33
C GLY A 33 -0.90 4.28 2.03
N ILE A 34 -0.20 5.41 1.95
CA ILE A 34 -0.36 6.35 0.85
C ILE A 34 0.42 5.86 -0.38
N GLU A 35 -0.31 5.39 -1.40
CA GLU A 35 0.30 5.07 -2.69
C GLU A 35 0.34 6.28 -3.64
N VAL A 36 1.49 6.52 -4.25
CA VAL A 36 1.73 7.54 -5.28
C VAL A 36 2.53 6.93 -6.44
N VAL A 37 2.34 7.44 -7.65
CA VAL A 37 3.19 7.09 -8.80
C VAL A 37 4.26 8.16 -8.95
N MET A 38 5.51 7.76 -9.19
CA MET A 38 6.61 8.67 -9.46
C MET A 38 6.26 9.64 -10.59
N ASN A 39 6.67 10.90 -10.45
CA ASN A 39 6.33 12.02 -11.32
C ASN A 39 4.84 12.39 -11.33
N GLN A 40 4.06 11.92 -10.36
CA GLN A 40 2.67 12.31 -10.16
C GLN A 40 2.47 12.93 -8.77
N ALA A 41 1.45 13.78 -8.69
CA ALA A 41 1.01 14.39 -7.46
C ALA A 41 -0.32 13.76 -7.00
N LYS A 42 -0.48 13.62 -5.69
CA LYS A 42 -1.68 13.14 -5.02
C LYS A 42 -2.09 14.17 -3.97
N ILE A 43 -3.38 14.51 -3.95
CA ILE A 43 -3.93 15.39 -2.91
C ILE A 43 -4.19 14.56 -1.67
N VAL A 44 -3.64 14.99 -0.55
CA VAL A 44 -3.89 14.45 0.78
C VAL A 44 -4.73 15.47 1.55
N LYS A 45 -5.95 15.08 1.91
CA LYS A 45 -6.85 15.90 2.72
C LYS A 45 -6.71 15.51 4.18
N LEU A 46 -6.60 16.52 5.04
CA LEU A 46 -6.45 16.37 6.48
C LEU A 46 -7.80 16.56 7.18
N SER A 47 -7.97 15.92 8.32
CA SER A 47 -9.16 16.07 9.17
C SER A 47 -9.17 17.37 9.97
N ARG A 48 -8.00 18.00 10.16
CA ARG A 48 -7.79 19.25 10.90
C ARG A 48 -6.57 20.02 10.36
N PRO A 49 -6.42 21.32 10.67
CA PRO A 49 -5.28 22.13 10.26
C PRO A 49 -3.92 21.53 10.65
N ALA A 50 -3.00 21.44 9.68
CA ALA A 50 -1.60 21.10 9.92
C ALA A 50 -0.78 22.31 10.36
N ASP A 51 0.17 22.06 11.24
CA ASP A 51 1.23 23.00 11.62
C ASP A 51 2.58 22.54 11.06
N THR A 52 2.91 21.26 11.23
CA THR A 52 4.20 20.69 10.84
C THR A 52 4.00 19.50 9.92
N ILE A 53 4.81 19.42 8.85
CA ILE A 53 4.85 18.29 7.92
C ILE A 53 6.28 17.78 7.81
N VAL A 54 6.45 16.48 7.94
CA VAL A 54 7.73 15.79 7.86
C VAL A 54 7.63 14.66 6.84
N ILE A 55 8.55 14.65 5.88
CA ILE A 55 8.75 13.51 4.97
C ILE A 55 10.03 12.80 5.39
N GLY A 56 9.94 11.48 5.59
CA GLY A 56 11.08 10.68 6.04
C GLY A 56 12.28 10.73 5.08
N ASN A 57 12.02 10.65 3.77
CA ASN A 57 13.04 10.79 2.72
C ASN A 57 12.55 11.69 1.57
N PRO A 58 13.07 12.94 1.47
CA PRO A 58 12.68 13.90 0.42
C PRO A 58 13.16 13.54 -0.99
N GLU A 59 14.02 12.52 -1.15
CA GLU A 59 14.39 11.98 -2.47
C GLU A 59 13.32 11.02 -3.02
N ILE A 60 12.49 10.42 -2.14
CA ILE A 60 11.41 9.50 -2.52
C ILE A 60 10.11 10.27 -2.75
N ALA A 61 9.73 11.15 -1.83
CA ALA A 61 8.51 11.94 -1.92
C ALA A 61 8.74 13.37 -1.45
N ASP A 62 7.91 14.30 -1.87
CA ASP A 62 7.93 15.69 -1.41
C ASP A 62 6.50 16.19 -1.18
N ALA A 63 6.32 17.16 -0.29
CA ALA A 63 5.01 17.66 0.09
C ALA A 63 4.97 19.19 0.05
N ALA A 64 3.98 19.74 -0.67
CA ALA A 64 3.69 21.16 -0.70
C ALA A 64 2.34 21.44 -0.01
N VAL A 65 2.28 22.51 0.78
CA VAL A 65 1.06 22.93 1.48
C VAL A 65 0.25 23.83 0.55
N GLN A 66 -0.98 23.41 0.22
CA GLN A 66 -1.91 24.23 -0.55
C GLN A 66 -2.72 25.15 0.38
N ASP A 67 -3.24 24.57 1.48
CA ASP A 67 -3.93 25.26 2.56
C ASP A 67 -3.76 24.46 3.86
N ALA A 68 -4.33 24.97 4.96
CA ALA A 68 -4.18 24.36 6.28
C ALA A 68 -4.62 22.87 6.35
N THR A 69 -5.49 22.41 5.46
CA THR A 69 -6.06 21.05 5.45
C THR A 69 -5.75 20.27 4.17
N THR A 70 -4.96 20.83 3.26
CA THR A 70 -4.71 20.24 1.94
C THR A 70 -3.21 20.23 1.63
N ILE A 71 -2.68 19.03 1.44
CA ILE A 71 -1.29 18.79 1.05
C ILE A 71 -1.26 18.22 -0.37
N VAL A 72 -0.33 18.71 -1.19
CA VAL A 72 0.03 18.13 -2.48
C VAL A 72 1.27 17.27 -2.28
N LEU A 73 1.10 15.95 -2.29
CA LEU A 73 2.19 14.99 -2.15
C LEU A 73 2.67 14.56 -3.54
N THR A 74 3.96 14.71 -3.84
CA THR A 74 4.57 14.36 -5.12
C THR A 74 5.55 13.20 -4.97
N GLY A 75 5.43 12.17 -5.81
CA GLY A 75 6.42 11.09 -5.87
C GLY A 75 7.65 11.52 -6.69
N LYS A 76 8.83 11.63 -6.08
CA LYS A 76 10.09 12.01 -6.75
C LYS A 76 10.93 10.81 -7.18
N GLY A 77 11.00 9.80 -6.33
CA GLY A 77 11.74 8.56 -6.53
C GLY A 77 10.88 7.36 -6.15
N PHE A 78 11.16 6.18 -6.71
CA PHE A 78 10.44 4.97 -6.35
C PHE A 78 11.03 4.36 -5.07
N GLY A 79 10.18 3.79 -4.22
CA GLY A 79 10.58 3.24 -2.93
C GLY A 79 9.49 3.42 -1.88
N VAL A 80 9.88 3.26 -0.61
CA VAL A 80 9.01 3.40 0.54
C VAL A 80 9.60 4.42 1.50
N THR A 81 8.78 5.38 1.92
CA THR A 81 9.08 6.36 2.97
C THR A 81 7.85 6.53 3.87
N ASN A 82 7.79 7.57 4.68
CA ASN A 82 6.63 7.92 5.48
C ASN A 82 6.38 9.42 5.46
N MET A 83 5.15 9.80 5.78
CA MET A 83 4.73 11.19 5.97
C MET A 83 4.08 11.33 7.32
N VAL A 84 4.63 12.25 8.12
CA VAL A 84 4.08 12.62 9.43
C VAL A 84 3.58 14.05 9.34
N VAL A 85 2.33 14.26 9.76
CA VAL A 85 1.69 15.58 9.81
C VAL A 85 1.22 15.81 11.22
N LEU A 86 1.61 16.93 11.83
CA LEU A 86 1.25 17.30 13.20
C LEU A 86 0.38 18.55 13.21
N ASP A 87 -0.49 18.66 14.21
CA ASP A 87 -1.20 19.90 14.51
C ASP A 87 -0.38 20.84 15.42
N LEU A 88 -0.97 21.98 15.79
CA LEU A 88 -0.38 23.00 16.66
C LEU A 88 -0.02 22.48 18.06
N GLU A 89 -0.64 21.40 18.52
CA GLU A 89 -0.40 20.78 19.83
C GLU A 89 0.65 19.66 19.74
N GLY A 90 1.20 19.42 18.55
CA GLY A 90 2.17 18.36 18.27
C GLY A 90 1.53 16.97 18.17
N GLN A 91 0.21 16.87 18.06
CA GLN A 91 -0.47 15.59 17.88
C GLN A 91 -0.45 15.15 16.41
N PRO A 92 -0.22 13.86 16.13
CA PRO A 92 -0.27 13.35 14.77
C PRO A 92 -1.69 13.45 14.18
N ILE A 93 -1.76 14.01 12.98
CA ILE A 93 -2.90 14.00 12.08
C ILE A 93 -2.74 12.87 11.06
N VAL A 94 -1.52 12.67 10.56
CA VAL A 94 -1.12 11.60 9.65
C VAL A 94 0.21 11.04 10.15
N ASP A 95 0.34 9.72 10.18
CA ASP A 95 1.61 9.00 10.38
C ASP A 95 1.55 7.72 9.54
N GLU A 96 1.75 7.89 8.23
CA GLU A 96 1.48 6.85 7.26
C GLU A 96 2.71 6.52 6.42
N GLN A 97 2.82 5.26 6.02
CA GLN A 97 3.79 4.84 5.03
C GLN A 97 3.39 5.38 3.65
N VAL A 98 4.37 5.91 2.92
CA VAL A 98 4.22 6.39 1.54
C VAL A 98 4.97 5.44 0.61
N THR A 99 4.25 4.77 -0.28
CA THR A 99 4.82 3.89 -1.29
C THR A 99 4.77 4.58 -2.64
N VAL A 100 5.95 4.84 -3.23
CA VAL A 100 6.08 5.44 -4.55
C VAL A 100 6.45 4.38 -5.57
N SER A 101 5.54 4.14 -6.51
CA SER A 101 5.73 3.19 -7.60
C SER A 101 6.33 3.85 -8.84
N ARG A 102 6.97 3.06 -9.71
CA ARG A 102 7.46 3.56 -11.00
C ARG A 102 6.30 3.84 -11.95
N GLN A 103 6.41 4.91 -12.73
CA GLN A 103 5.54 5.09 -13.89
C GLN A 103 5.88 4.06 -14.97
N ALA A 104 4.86 3.34 -15.46
CA ALA A 104 5.00 2.39 -16.57
C ALA A 104 4.09 2.74 -17.76
N VAL A 105 3.42 3.90 -17.71
CA VAL A 105 2.48 4.30 -18.75
C VAL A 105 3.25 4.64 -20.01
N GLN A 106 2.86 4.01 -21.13
CA GLN A 106 3.41 4.27 -22.46
C GLN A 106 4.94 4.11 -22.52
N SER A 107 5.53 3.25 -21.68
CA SER A 107 6.96 3.00 -21.68
C SER A 107 7.31 1.62 -22.25
N VAL A 108 8.45 1.55 -22.94
CA VAL A 108 9.03 0.32 -23.48
C VAL A 108 10.44 0.15 -22.93
N ARG A 109 10.74 -1.02 -22.38
CA ARG A 109 12.08 -1.39 -21.91
C ARG A 109 12.74 -2.33 -22.92
N ILE A 110 13.85 -1.89 -23.50
CA ILE A 110 14.64 -2.65 -24.46
C ILE A 110 15.89 -3.19 -23.75
N TYR A 111 16.09 -4.50 -23.83
CA TYR A 111 17.26 -5.18 -23.27
C TYR A 111 18.24 -5.54 -24.40
N ARG A 112 19.45 -4.98 -24.38
CA ARG A 112 20.53 -5.26 -25.33
C ARG A 112 21.78 -5.70 -24.59
N ARG A 113 21.94 -7.01 -24.39
CA ARG A 113 22.97 -7.57 -23.48
C ARG A 113 22.84 -6.92 -22.10
N ALA A 114 23.91 -6.33 -21.57
CA ALA A 114 23.92 -5.62 -20.29
C ALA A 114 23.34 -4.18 -20.35
N ASN A 115 22.94 -3.69 -21.53
CA ASN A 115 22.39 -2.35 -21.67
C ASN A 115 20.85 -2.39 -21.65
N ILE A 116 20.25 -1.76 -20.64
CA ILE A 116 18.79 -1.58 -20.54
C ILE A 116 18.45 -0.14 -20.95
N GLN A 117 17.56 0.03 -21.92
CA GLN A 117 17.05 1.33 -22.36
C GLN A 117 15.54 1.42 -22.13
N THR A 118 15.10 2.44 -21.41
CA THR A 118 13.68 2.78 -21.23
C THR A 118 13.31 3.91 -22.18
N LEU A 119 12.30 3.68 -23.02
CA LEU A 119 11.72 4.65 -23.96
C LEU A 119 10.31 5.04 -23.52
N SER A 120 9.89 6.26 -23.88
CA SER A 120 8.52 6.74 -23.75
C SER A 120 7.90 6.84 -25.14
N CYS A 121 6.72 6.26 -25.34
CA CYS A 121 6.13 6.00 -26.66
C CYS A 121 4.73 6.63 -26.79
N THR A 122 4.65 7.79 -27.44
CA THR A 122 3.38 8.43 -27.84
C THR A 122 3.54 9.35 -29.07
N PRO A 123 3.07 8.99 -30.28
CA PRO A 123 2.85 7.67 -30.87
C PRO A 123 4.15 6.98 -31.33
N TYR A 124 5.27 7.73 -31.38
CA TYR A 124 6.61 7.22 -31.65
C TYR A 124 7.39 7.11 -30.34
N CYS A 125 8.41 6.25 -30.31
CA CYS A 125 9.22 6.04 -29.13
C CYS A 125 10.46 6.95 -29.13
N GLU A 126 10.62 7.72 -28.07
CA GLU A 126 11.76 8.58 -27.83
C GLU A 126 12.41 8.24 -26.48
N SER A 127 13.61 8.77 -26.23
CA SER A 127 14.27 8.61 -24.93
C SER A 127 13.38 9.17 -23.84
N ALA A 128 13.01 8.34 -22.85
CA ALA A 128 12.24 8.82 -21.72
C ALA A 128 13.02 9.90 -20.97
N TYR A 129 12.34 10.98 -20.56
CA TYR A 129 12.89 11.87 -19.55
C TYR A 129 13.11 11.04 -18.28
N LYS A 130 14.32 11.12 -17.73
CA LYS A 130 14.73 10.38 -16.53
C LYS A 130 14.99 11.34 -15.40
N THR A 131 14.33 11.11 -14.27
CA THR A 131 14.68 11.79 -13.02
C THR A 131 16.06 11.34 -12.56
N ASP A 132 16.66 12.06 -11.62
CA ASP A 132 17.94 11.68 -11.03
C ASP A 132 17.87 10.31 -10.35
N ALA A 133 16.73 9.99 -9.71
CA ALA A 133 16.48 8.67 -9.13
C ALA A 133 16.48 7.55 -10.18
N GLU A 134 15.89 7.79 -11.37
CA GLU A 134 15.92 6.83 -12.47
C GLU A 134 17.33 6.64 -13.02
N ARG A 135 18.09 7.73 -13.20
CA ARG A 135 19.45 7.69 -13.72
C ARG A 135 20.39 6.92 -12.78
N THR A 136 20.35 7.21 -11.48
CA THR A 136 21.17 6.51 -10.47
C THR A 136 20.85 5.02 -10.46
N SER A 137 19.57 4.65 -10.45
CA SER A 137 19.14 3.25 -10.47
C SER A 137 19.63 2.50 -11.71
N GLU A 138 19.59 3.12 -12.89
CA GLU A 138 20.11 2.51 -14.11
C GLU A 138 21.63 2.35 -14.08
N THR A 139 22.36 3.35 -13.58
CA THR A 139 23.83 3.27 -13.43
C THR A 139 24.24 2.15 -12.48
N GLU A 140 23.55 1.99 -11.34
CA GLU A 140 23.79 0.91 -10.38
C GLU A 140 23.46 -0.48 -10.97
N MET A 141 22.36 -0.62 -11.72
CA MET A 141 22.03 -1.87 -12.38
C MET A 141 23.05 -2.26 -13.46
N ASN A 142 23.60 -1.28 -14.18
CA ASN A 142 24.60 -1.52 -15.23
C ASN A 142 26.00 -1.79 -14.66
N ALA A 143 26.33 -1.24 -13.48
CA ALA A 143 27.62 -1.47 -12.83
C ALA A 143 27.76 -2.89 -12.22
N ASN A 144 26.62 -3.54 -11.94
CA ASN A 144 26.57 -4.87 -11.31
C ASN A 144 26.38 -6.03 -12.33
N GLN A 145 26.55 -5.78 -13.63
CA GLN A 145 26.46 -6.76 -14.71
C GLN A 145 27.77 -6.84 -15.50
#